data_AF-A0A5K1CAE0-F1
#
_entry.id   AF-A0A5K1CAE0-F1
#
_cell.length_a   1.000
_cell.length_b   1.000
_cell.length_c   1.000
_cell.angle_alpha   90.00
_cell.angle_beta   90.00
_cell.angle_gamma   90.00
#
_symmetry.space_group_name_H-M   'P 1'
#
loop_
_entity.id
_entity.type
_entity.pdbx_description
1 polymer ?
#
loop_
_entity_poly.entity_id
_entity_poly.type
_entity_poly.pdbx_seq_one_letter_code
_entity_poly.pdbx_strand_id
1 'polypeptide(L)'
;RRAIGKTTLAKMVFNEVKEQFGNHNWWVCASEKPNHMGLLQKILKEVCKKSEGEPLKDSTSFPGLCTRLQSELSKCKFLLVLDD
;
A
#
# COMPACT_ATOMS: atom_id res chain seq x y z
N ARG A 1 7.42 -13.15 -20.97
CA ARG A 1 8.82 -12.72 -20.73
C ARG A 1 8.90 -12.08 -19.35
N ARG A 2 9.63 -12.69 -18.40
CA ARG A 2 10.00 -12.07 -17.12
C ARG A 2 11.13 -11.06 -17.34
N ALA A 3 11.08 -9.97 -16.57
CA ALA A 3 12.08 -8.91 -16.38
C ALA A 3 12.61 -8.16 -17.64
N ILE A 4 12.01 -6.99 -17.92
CA ILE A 4 12.60 -5.91 -18.75
C ILE A 4 13.00 -4.69 -17.88
N GLY A 5 13.13 -4.90 -16.56
CA GLY A 5 13.50 -3.81 -15.64
C GLY A 5 12.35 -2.90 -15.22
N LYS A 6 11.09 -3.33 -15.36
CA LYS A 6 9.90 -2.59 -14.90
C LYS A 6 10.00 -2.17 -13.43
N THR A 7 10.23 -3.15 -12.54
CA THR A 7 10.44 -2.91 -11.12
C THR A 7 11.66 -2.02 -10.87
N THR A 8 12.73 -2.16 -11.66
CA THR A 8 13.92 -1.29 -11.56
C THR A 8 13.57 0.16 -11.85
N LEU A 9 12.90 0.43 -12.98
CA LEU A 9 12.47 1.77 -13.35
C LEU A 9 11.49 2.36 -12.31
N ALA A 10 10.51 1.57 -11.87
CA ALA A 10 9.56 2.00 -10.85
C ALA A 10 10.26 2.35 -9.52
N LYS A 11 11.29 1.58 -9.10
CA LYS A 11 12.10 1.89 -7.91
C LYS A 11 12.90 3.17 -8.06
N MET A 12 13.47 3.42 -9.25
CA MET A 12 14.18 4.66 -9.54
C MET A 12 13.25 5.87 -9.37
N VAL A 13 12.09 5.85 -10.03
CA VAL A 13 11.08 6.92 -9.92
C VAL A 13 10.59 7.08 -8.49
N PHE A 14 10.28 5.97 -7.79
CA PHE A 14 9.84 6.01 -6.40
C PHE A 14 10.87 6.69 -5.49
N ASN A 15 12.15 6.34 -5.60
CA ASN A 15 13.21 6.94 -4.80
C ASN A 15 13.40 8.43 -5.09
N GLU A 16 13.18 8.86 -6.33
CA GLU A 16 13.29 10.26 -6.75
C GLU A 16 12.15 11.12 -6.18
N VAL A 17 10.92 10.59 -6.13
CA VAL A 17 9.74 11.40 -5.78
C VAL A 17 9.19 11.18 -4.38
N LYS A 18 9.58 10.10 -3.66
CA LYS A 18 8.97 9.72 -2.36
C LYS A 18 8.99 10.83 -1.30
N GLU A 19 10.01 11.67 -1.28
CA GLU A 19 10.13 12.77 -0.31
C GLU A 19 9.01 13.81 -0.47
N GLN A 20 8.46 13.97 -1.69
CA GLN A 20 7.31 14.84 -1.97
C GLN A 20 5.99 14.33 -1.35
N PHE A 21 5.99 13.10 -0.85
CA PHE A 21 4.87 12.44 -0.19
C PHE A 21 5.14 12.22 1.31
N GLY A 22 6.26 12.74 1.82
CA GLY A 22 6.67 12.59 3.22
C GLY A 22 6.64 11.14 3.67
N ASN A 23 6.02 10.87 4.81
CA ASN A 23 5.89 9.52 5.36
C ASN A 23 4.83 8.63 4.67
N HIS A 24 4.09 9.14 3.68
CA HIS A 24 2.98 8.44 3.04
C HIS A 24 3.39 7.88 1.67
N ASN A 25 4.51 7.17 1.67
CA ASN A 25 5.01 6.44 0.51
C ASN A 25 5.13 4.95 0.86
N TRP A 26 4.49 4.09 0.08
CA TRP A 26 4.44 2.65 0.33
C TRP A 26 4.65 1.85 -0.95
N TRP A 27 5.31 0.71 -0.80
CA TRP A 27 5.55 -0.25 -1.86
C TRP A 27 5.01 -1.61 -1.44
N VAL A 28 4.05 -2.15 -2.19
CA VAL A 28 3.37 -3.41 -1.89
C VAL A 28 3.59 -4.38 -3.03
N CYS A 29 4.20 -5.53 -2.75
CA CYS A 29 4.25 -6.65 -3.69
C CYS A 29 2.89 -7.38 -3.72
N ALA A 30 2.23 -7.42 -4.87
CA ALA A 30 0.88 -7.96 -5.04
C ALA A 30 0.86 -9.48 -5.22
N SER A 31 1.92 -10.06 -5.79
CA SER A 31 2.01 -11.48 -6.15
C SER A 31 2.06 -12.40 -4.94
N GLU A 32 2.53 -11.90 -3.80
CA GLU A 32 2.49 -12.62 -2.53
C GLU A 32 1.05 -12.93 -2.05
N LYS A 33 0.04 -12.18 -2.52
CA LYS A 33 -1.37 -12.41 -2.19
C LYS A 33 -2.27 -12.18 -3.42
N PRO A 34 -2.54 -13.20 -4.23
CA PRO A 34 -3.17 -13.02 -5.55
C PRO A 34 -4.66 -12.69 -5.51
N ASN A 35 -5.33 -12.82 -4.35
CA ASN A 35 -6.75 -12.49 -4.22
C ASN A 35 -6.96 -11.07 -3.66
N HIS A 36 -8.05 -10.43 -4.07
CA HIS A 36 -8.33 -9.02 -3.74
C HIS A 36 -8.38 -8.75 -2.23
N MET A 37 -8.94 -9.69 -1.46
CA MET A 37 -9.01 -9.59 0.01
C MET A 37 -7.61 -9.58 0.63
N GLY A 38 -6.75 -10.50 0.19
CA GLY A 38 -5.39 -10.64 0.65
C GLY A 38 -4.56 -9.40 0.33
N LEU A 39 -4.66 -8.90 -0.90
CA LEU A 39 -4.00 -7.66 -1.32
C LEU A 39 -4.46 -6.47 -0.49
N LEU A 40 -5.78 -6.30 -0.30
CA LEU A 40 -6.36 -5.22 0.50
C LEU A 40 -5.85 -5.25 1.94
N GLN A 41 -5.81 -6.42 2.58
CA GLN A 41 -5.23 -6.60 3.91
C GLN A 41 -3.74 -6.24 3.95
N LYS A 42 -2.98 -6.56 2.90
CA LYS A 42 -1.54 -6.23 2.81
C LYS A 42 -1.33 -4.73 2.67
N ILE A 43 -2.07 -4.07 1.80
CA ILE A 43 -2.04 -2.61 1.63
C ILE A 43 -2.39 -1.95 2.96
N LEU A 44 -3.49 -2.37 3.60
CA LEU A 44 -3.93 -1.79 4.88
C LEU A 44 -2.88 -1.97 5.98
N LYS A 45 -2.22 -3.14 6.03
CA LYS A 45 -1.10 -3.37 6.96
C LYS A 45 0.03 -2.40 6.70
N GLU A 46 0.44 -2.17 5.44
CA GLU A 46 1.51 -1.20 5.13
C GLU A 46 1.13 0.24 5.44
N VAL A 47 -0.09 0.65 5.11
CA VAL A 47 -0.58 2.02 5.33
C VAL A 47 -0.75 2.31 6.83
N CYS A 48 -1.32 1.37 7.59
CA CYS A 48 -1.57 1.53 9.02
C CYS A 48 -0.37 1.18 9.93
N LYS A 49 0.74 0.66 9.40
CA LYS A 49 1.95 0.32 10.20
C LYS A 49 2.49 1.49 11.02
N LYS A 50 2.18 2.74 10.64
CA LYS A 50 2.63 3.96 11.32
C LYS A 50 1.69 4.41 12.45
N SER A 51 0.48 3.88 12.56
CA SER A 51 -0.42 4.15 13.68
C SER A 51 -0.21 3.09 14.76
N GLU A 52 0.84 3.23 15.55
CA GLU A 52 1.03 2.43 16.77
C GLU A 52 -0.14 2.70 17.72
N GLY A 53 -1.03 1.73 17.93
CA GLY A 53 -2.03 1.84 18.99
C GLY A 53 -3.26 0.95 18.83
N GLU A 54 -3.67 0.65 17.60
CA GLU A 54 -4.91 -0.08 17.36
C GLU A 54 -4.60 -1.42 16.68
N PRO A 55 -4.85 -2.57 17.34
CA PRO A 55 -4.97 -3.83 16.61
C PRO A 55 -5.98 -3.63 15.48
N LEU A 56 -5.82 -4.33 14.35
CA LEU A 56 -6.84 -4.41 13.30
C LEU A 56 -8.08 -5.15 13.86
N LYS A 57 -8.78 -4.55 14.81
CA LYS A 57 -10.09 -4.96 15.26
C LYS A 57 -11.12 -4.30 14.34
N ASP A 58 -12.11 -5.11 13.97
CA ASP A 58 -13.45 -4.70 13.54
C ASP A 58 -13.77 -4.48 12.06
N SER A 59 -12.90 -4.86 11.12
CA SER A 59 -13.39 -5.07 9.74
C SER A 59 -12.74 -6.28 9.06
N THR A 60 -13.37 -7.45 9.17
CA THR A 60 -13.03 -8.63 8.34
C THR A 60 -13.74 -8.59 6.98
N SER A 61 -14.74 -7.73 6.82
CA SER A 61 -15.48 -7.59 5.57
C SER A 61 -14.72 -6.72 4.57
N PHE A 62 -14.83 -7.08 3.29
CA PHE A 62 -14.19 -6.32 2.20
C PHE A 62 -14.62 -4.84 2.18
N PRO A 63 -15.93 -4.49 2.32
CA PRO A 63 -16.34 -3.09 2.36
C PRO A 63 -15.75 -2.33 3.55
N GLY A 64 -15.68 -2.95 4.74
CA GLY A 64 -15.11 -2.30 5.92
C GLY A 64 -13.61 -2.02 5.76
N LEU A 65 -12.87 -2.97 5.19
CA LEU A 65 -11.45 -2.78 4.86
C LEU A 65 -11.23 -1.66 3.82
N CYS A 66 -12.09 -1.58 2.80
CA CYS A 66 -12.05 -0.51 1.80
C CYS A 66 -12.32 0.87 2.44
N THR A 67 -13.37 0.99 3.26
CA THR A 67 -13.71 2.23 3.96
C THR A 67 -12.56 2.69 4.86
N ARG A 68 -11.92 1.76 5.57
CA ARG A 68 -10.76 2.08 6.42
C ARG A 68 -9.57 2.55 5.60
N LEU A 69 -9.22 1.85 4.52
CA LEU A 69 -8.13 2.27 3.63
C LEU A 69 -8.40 3.66 3.04
N GLN A 70 -9.63 3.92 2.60
CA GLN A 70 -10.03 5.23 2.08
C GLN A 70 -9.91 6.33 3.14
N SER A 71 -10.31 6.05 4.39
CA SER A 71 -10.16 6.99 5.50
C SER A 71 -8.69 7.36 5.72
N GLU A 72 -7.78 6.39 5.74
CA GLU A 72 -6.34 6.67 5.92
C GLU A 72 -5.75 7.45 4.74
N LEU A 73 -6.04 7.05 3.51
CA LEU A 73 -5.48 7.69 2.31
C LEU A 73 -6.04 9.09 2.05
N SER A 74 -7.26 9.40 2.53
CA SER A 74 -7.88 10.71 2.35
C SER A 74 -7.25 11.83 3.19
N LYS A 75 -6.46 11.48 4.22
CA LYS A 75 -5.85 12.45 5.14
C LYS A 75 -4.63 13.17 4.55
N CYS A 76 -4.05 12.66 3.46
CA CYS A 76 -2.77 13.14 2.97
C CYS A 76 -2.57 12.91 1.46
N LYS A 77 -1.61 13.63 0.88
CA LYS A 77 -1.04 13.28 -0.41
C LYS A 77 -0.16 12.03 -0.24
N PHE A 78 -0.40 10.98 -1.02
CA PHE A 78 0.31 9.71 -0.87
C PHE A 78 0.87 9.17 -2.20
N LEU A 79 1.85 8.27 -2.08
CA LEU A 79 2.39 7.45 -3.16
C LEU A 79 2.27 5.97 -2.79
N LEU A 80 1.48 5.21 -3.54
CA LEU A 80 1.32 3.78 -3.34
C LEU A 80 1.70 3.03 -4.62
N VAL A 81 2.77 2.25 -4.55
CA VAL A 81 3.19 1.37 -5.65
C VAL A 81 2.70 -0.04 -5.39
N LEU A 82 1.94 -0.59 -6.33
CA LEU A 82 1.60 -2.01 -6.38
C LEU A 82 2.52 -2.66 -7.43
N ASP A 83 3.48 -3.44 -6.97
CA ASP A 83 4.48 -4.14 -7.80
C ASP A 83 4.19 -5.65 -7.82
N ASP A 84 4.69 -6.33 -8.86
CA ASP A 84 4.33 -7.70 -9.25
C ASP A 84 4.03 -8.62 -8.06
#